data_AF-A0A0C2FKN2-F1
#
_entry.id   AF-A0A0C2FKN2-F1
#
_cell.length_a   1.000
_cell.length_b   1.000
_cell.length_c   1.000
_cell.angle_alpha   90.00
_cell.angle_beta   90.00
_cell.angle_gamma   90.00
#
_symmetry.space_group_name_H-M   'P 1'
#
loop_
_entity.id
_entity.type
_entity.pdbx_description
1 polymer ?
#
loop_
_entity_poly.entity_id
_entity_poly.type
_entity_poly.pdbx_seq_one_letter_code
_entity_poly.pdbx_strand_id
1 'polypeptide(L)'
;VQGIVLETEAEFRGYDVMLHLYDSNILRQVLSYRKEVRDSRPVRLALQLSSALQNKNYVRFFRLLKREATFLQCCICHRYFNTVQSKALLTMMTAYGRNSVFPLDTMWRVLAWDEREDALKSLALYGVQQNDMDCDQVVLNRDHFLQDTDLDLRPYRWIDAKNTSSWSQVAHGPTPFSFSPASVLPNSFDDADVYNSDDVLSAILEMYSLQAEAQQRMLVQQHPVSEPASDSRTRSSGETQHWVISKVENVVNEVVDEQSLSICRSARVEEVSTLISNSIVDEVA
;
A
#
# COMPACT_ATOMS: atom_id res chain seq x y z
N VAL A 1 13.05 21.24 12.11
CA VAL A 1 11.63 21.45 11.69
C VAL A 1 10.83 21.84 12.92
N GLN A 2 10.19 23.00 12.93
CA GLN A 2 9.43 23.46 14.10
C GLN A 2 8.10 22.71 14.23
N GLY A 3 7.85 22.13 15.40
CA GLY A 3 6.67 22.40 16.24
C GLY A 3 5.25 22.11 15.75
N ILE A 4 4.98 21.86 14.47
CA ILE A 4 3.60 21.70 13.98
C ILE A 4 2.95 20.47 14.64
N VAL A 5 1.79 20.68 15.27
CA VAL A 5 0.95 19.63 15.85
C VAL A 5 -0.25 19.50 14.93
N LEU A 6 -0.51 18.29 14.43
CA LEU A 6 -1.70 17.98 13.64
C LEU A 6 -2.63 17.12 14.50
N GLU A 7 -3.89 17.49 14.60
CA GLU A 7 -4.89 16.75 15.39
C GLU A 7 -5.04 15.30 14.90
N THR A 8 -4.91 15.10 13.58
CA THR A 8 -4.96 13.79 12.92
C THR A 8 -3.68 12.96 13.07
N GLU A 9 -2.56 13.51 13.59
CA GLU A 9 -1.29 12.76 13.69
C GLU A 9 -1.50 11.46 14.47
N ALA A 10 -2.19 11.51 15.61
CA ALA A 10 -2.45 10.33 16.44
C ALA A 10 -3.20 9.22 15.68
N GLU A 11 -4.14 9.59 14.81
CA GLU A 11 -4.92 8.66 14.00
C GLU A 11 -4.03 7.95 12.96
N PHE A 12 -3.32 8.72 12.14
CA PHE A 12 -2.44 8.18 11.10
C PHE A 12 -1.24 7.41 11.68
N ARG A 13 -0.70 7.83 12.83
CA ARG A 13 0.32 7.04 13.57
C ARG A 13 -0.25 5.73 14.11
N GLY A 14 -1.52 5.70 14.51
CA GLY A 14 -2.22 4.45 14.84
C GLY A 14 -2.37 3.54 13.63
N TYR A 15 -2.76 4.09 12.48
CA TYR A 15 -2.84 3.35 11.22
C TYR A 15 -1.49 2.77 10.80
N ASP A 16 -0.42 3.55 10.83
CA ASP A 16 0.94 3.12 10.49
C ASP A 16 1.41 1.92 11.34
N VAL A 17 1.15 1.96 12.65
CA VAL A 17 1.38 0.79 13.54
C VAL A 17 0.49 -0.39 13.17
N MET A 18 -0.76 -0.16 12.75
CA MET A 18 -1.66 -1.22 12.26
C MET A 18 -1.29 -1.76 10.87
N LEU A 19 -0.53 -1.03 10.04
CA LEU A 19 0.00 -1.53 8.76
C LEU A 19 1.17 -2.52 8.97
N HIS A 20 1.82 -2.46 10.14
CA HIS A 20 3.07 -3.17 10.45
C HIS A 20 2.96 -4.04 11.71
N LEU A 21 1.77 -4.59 12.03
CA LEU A 21 1.53 -5.32 13.30
C LEU A 21 2.46 -6.51 13.57
N TYR A 22 3.03 -7.13 12.53
CA TYR A 22 3.98 -8.24 12.62
C TYR A 22 5.46 -7.80 12.70
N ASP A 23 5.78 -6.52 12.49
CA ASP A 23 7.14 -6.02 12.64
C ASP A 23 7.53 -5.96 14.13
N SER A 24 8.70 -6.54 14.46
CA SER A 24 9.27 -6.50 15.81
C SER A 24 9.82 -5.10 16.16
N ASN A 25 10.14 -4.27 15.17
CA ASN A 25 10.70 -2.93 15.36
C ASN A 25 9.64 -1.87 15.70
N ILE A 26 8.35 -2.18 15.58
CA ILE A 26 7.29 -1.18 15.70
C ILE A 26 7.28 -0.48 17.08
N LEU A 27 7.73 -1.16 18.13
CA LEU A 27 7.94 -0.56 19.46
C LEU A 27 9.02 0.53 19.46
N ARG A 28 10.14 0.32 18.75
CA ARG A 28 11.21 1.33 18.61
C ARG A 28 10.68 2.57 17.89
N GLN A 29 9.87 2.38 16.84
CA GLN A 29 9.25 3.49 16.13
C GLN A 29 8.29 4.28 17.05
N VAL A 30 7.39 3.60 17.77
CA VAL A 30 6.43 4.26 18.68
C VAL A 30 7.11 4.98 19.85
N LEU A 31 8.28 4.49 20.32
CA LEU A 31 9.09 5.18 21.32
C LEU A 31 9.75 6.48 20.82
N SER A 32 9.83 6.70 19.50
CA SER A 32 10.25 7.99 18.91
C SER A 32 9.12 9.03 18.90
N TYR A 33 7.86 8.62 19.03
CA TYR A 33 6.72 9.54 18.97
C TYR A 33 6.65 10.44 20.20
N ARG A 34 6.10 11.64 20.02
CA ARG A 34 5.72 12.55 21.10
C ARG A 34 4.83 11.86 22.13
N LYS A 35 4.90 12.26 23.40
CA LYS A 35 4.19 11.57 24.50
C LYS A 35 2.68 11.59 24.29
N GLU A 36 2.16 12.71 23.84
CA GLU A 36 0.73 12.97 23.58
C GLU A 36 0.20 12.02 22.49
N VAL A 37 0.99 11.83 21.42
CA VAL A 37 0.70 10.91 20.32
C VAL A 37 0.79 9.46 20.79
N ARG A 38 1.81 9.11 21.59
CA ARG A 38 2.04 7.76 22.13
C ARG A 38 0.94 7.32 23.10
N ASP A 39 0.51 8.21 23.97
CA ASP A 39 -0.53 7.95 24.97
C ASP A 39 -1.95 8.00 24.36
N SER A 40 -2.10 8.45 23.12
CA SER A 40 -3.38 8.53 22.40
C SER A 40 -4.09 7.18 22.26
N ARG A 41 -5.42 7.21 22.18
CA ARG A 41 -6.26 6.02 21.96
C ARG A 41 -5.89 5.21 20.71
N PRO A 42 -5.74 5.79 19.50
CA PRO A 42 -5.43 5.01 18.29
C PRO A 42 -4.07 4.29 18.37
N VAL A 43 -3.00 4.97 18.84
CA VAL A 43 -1.68 4.35 19.00
C VAL A 43 -1.69 3.27 20.09
N ARG A 44 -2.35 3.53 21.23
CA ARG A 44 -2.48 2.54 22.31
C ARG A 44 -3.23 1.28 21.86
N LEU A 45 -4.30 1.43 21.07
CA LEU A 45 -5.04 0.30 20.50
C LEU A 45 -4.15 -0.51 19.53
N ALA A 46 -3.41 0.17 18.65
CA ALA A 46 -2.51 -0.48 17.71
C ALA A 46 -1.40 -1.29 18.43
N LEU A 47 -0.81 -0.74 19.49
CA LEU A 47 0.12 -1.47 20.38
C LEU A 47 -0.53 -2.70 21.04
N GLN A 48 -1.78 -2.59 21.50
CA GLN A 48 -2.49 -3.72 22.10
C GLN A 48 -2.83 -4.81 21.08
N LEU A 49 -3.12 -4.45 19.82
CA LEU A 49 -3.33 -5.41 18.74
C LEU A 49 -2.02 -6.13 18.37
N SER A 50 -0.91 -5.40 18.23
CA SER A 50 0.41 -5.99 17.97
C SER A 50 0.81 -6.94 19.11
N SER A 51 0.66 -6.52 20.37
CA SER A 51 0.90 -7.36 21.54
C SER A 51 -0.01 -8.60 21.57
N ALA A 52 -1.29 -8.48 21.18
CA ALA A 52 -2.18 -9.64 21.10
C ALA A 52 -1.71 -10.65 20.02
N LEU A 53 -1.22 -10.17 18.87
CA LEU A 53 -0.71 -11.02 17.79
C LEU A 53 0.62 -11.70 18.15
N GLN A 54 1.56 -10.95 18.73
CA GLN A 54 2.86 -11.49 19.21
C GLN A 54 2.65 -12.60 20.24
N ASN A 55 1.70 -12.43 21.16
CA ASN A 55 1.33 -13.44 22.17
C ASN A 55 0.35 -14.52 21.66
N LYS A 56 0.10 -14.61 20.33
CA LYS A 56 -0.85 -15.55 19.69
C LYS A 56 -2.29 -15.51 20.27
N ASN A 57 -2.67 -14.40 20.90
CA ASN A 57 -3.95 -14.24 21.59
C ASN A 57 -5.02 -13.70 20.62
N TYR A 58 -5.47 -14.56 19.71
CA TYR A 58 -6.51 -14.27 18.72
C TYR A 58 -7.83 -13.82 19.35
N VAL A 59 -8.21 -14.39 20.50
CA VAL A 59 -9.41 -13.99 21.27
C VAL A 59 -9.33 -12.51 21.68
N ARG A 60 -8.17 -12.07 22.19
CA ARG A 60 -7.94 -10.66 22.53
C ARG A 60 -7.93 -9.78 21.27
N PHE A 61 -7.28 -10.19 20.20
CA PHE A 61 -7.21 -9.45 18.94
C PHE A 61 -8.61 -9.13 18.39
N PHE A 62 -9.44 -10.14 18.17
CA PHE A 62 -10.81 -9.92 17.65
C PHE A 62 -11.71 -9.18 18.64
N ARG A 63 -11.54 -9.38 19.96
CA ARG A 63 -12.27 -8.62 20.99
C ARG A 63 -11.95 -7.13 20.96
N LEU A 64 -10.68 -6.76 20.79
CA LEU A 64 -10.23 -5.37 20.64
C LEU A 64 -10.83 -4.74 19.37
N LEU A 65 -10.78 -5.44 18.24
CA LEU A 65 -11.36 -4.94 16.99
C LEU A 65 -12.89 -4.74 17.09
N LYS A 66 -13.62 -5.72 17.63
CA LYS A 66 -15.08 -5.60 17.79
C LYS A 66 -15.46 -4.45 18.73
N ARG A 67 -14.78 -4.28 19.88
CA ARG A 67 -15.18 -3.31 20.91
C ARG A 67 -14.57 -1.92 20.82
N GLU A 68 -13.30 -1.80 20.43
CA GLU A 68 -12.52 -0.57 20.64
C GLU A 68 -12.11 0.12 19.33
N ALA A 69 -12.00 -0.62 18.23
CA ALA A 69 -11.55 -0.13 16.93
C ALA A 69 -12.65 0.57 16.12
N THR A 70 -12.25 1.61 15.38
CA THR A 70 -13.08 2.29 14.37
C THR A 70 -13.21 1.46 13.10
N PHE A 71 -14.10 1.87 12.19
CA PHE A 71 -14.27 1.24 10.87
C PHE A 71 -12.94 1.10 10.10
N LEU A 72 -12.23 2.22 9.86
CA LEU A 72 -10.94 2.22 9.14
C LEU A 72 -9.86 1.36 9.82
N GLN A 73 -9.80 1.35 11.16
CA GLN A 73 -8.89 0.48 11.92
C GLN A 73 -9.20 -1.01 11.67
N CYS A 74 -10.49 -1.38 11.61
CA CYS A 74 -10.90 -2.73 11.21
C CYS A 74 -10.55 -3.03 9.75
N CYS A 75 -10.78 -2.10 8.82
CA CYS A 75 -10.42 -2.28 7.40
C CYS A 75 -8.91 -2.52 7.20
N ILE A 76 -8.05 -1.80 7.93
CA ILE A 76 -6.60 -2.04 7.89
C ILE A 76 -6.26 -3.42 8.46
N CYS A 77 -6.81 -3.76 9.64
CA CYS A 77 -6.54 -5.03 10.30
C CYS A 77 -7.13 -6.25 9.57
N HIS A 78 -8.12 -6.05 8.70
CA HIS A 78 -8.79 -7.10 7.93
C HIS A 78 -7.79 -7.96 7.14
N ARG A 79 -6.73 -7.36 6.59
CA ARG A 79 -5.67 -8.07 5.85
C ARG A 79 -5.02 -9.23 6.63
N TYR A 80 -5.05 -9.18 7.96
CA TYR A 80 -4.45 -10.20 8.82
C TYR A 80 -5.43 -11.30 9.22
N PHE A 81 -6.73 -11.19 8.91
CA PHE A 81 -7.74 -12.10 9.47
C PHE A 81 -7.49 -13.54 9.04
N ASN A 82 -7.24 -13.80 7.76
CA ASN A 82 -6.96 -15.14 7.25
C ASN A 82 -5.70 -15.74 7.92
N THR A 83 -4.64 -14.93 8.12
CA THR A 83 -3.43 -15.35 8.85
C THR A 83 -3.68 -15.62 10.34
N VAL A 84 -4.51 -14.81 10.99
CA VAL A 84 -4.85 -14.94 12.42
C VAL A 84 -5.76 -16.14 12.65
N GLN A 85 -6.74 -16.35 11.77
CA GLN A 85 -7.65 -17.51 11.78
C GLN A 85 -6.86 -18.81 11.56
N SER A 86 -6.00 -18.88 10.53
CA SER A 86 -5.09 -20.02 10.30
C SER A 86 -4.22 -20.32 11.53
N LYS A 87 -3.50 -19.33 12.07
CA LYS A 87 -2.67 -19.50 13.28
C LYS A 87 -3.48 -19.89 14.52
N ALA A 88 -4.71 -19.41 14.65
CA ALA A 88 -5.60 -19.76 15.77
C ALA A 88 -6.12 -21.19 15.66
N LEU A 89 -6.56 -21.64 14.47
CA LEU A 89 -6.97 -23.02 14.21
C LEU A 89 -5.83 -24.00 14.50
N LEU A 90 -4.62 -23.71 14.00
CA LEU A 90 -3.42 -24.50 14.31
C LEU A 90 -3.14 -24.56 15.83
N THR A 91 -3.33 -23.45 16.54
CA THR A 91 -3.15 -23.39 18.00
C THR A 91 -4.22 -24.24 18.72
N MET A 92 -5.48 -24.20 18.27
CA MET A 92 -6.56 -25.02 18.82
C MET A 92 -6.31 -26.51 18.56
N MET A 93 -6.00 -26.92 17.33
CA MET A 93 -5.65 -28.31 17.00
C MET A 93 -4.46 -28.84 17.82
N THR A 94 -3.45 -28.00 18.05
CA THR A 94 -2.29 -28.37 18.86
C THR A 94 -2.64 -28.53 20.35
N ALA A 95 -3.62 -27.76 20.87
CA ALA A 95 -4.04 -27.80 22.27
C ALA A 95 -5.02 -28.94 22.58
N TYR A 96 -5.99 -29.21 21.69
CA TYR A 96 -7.04 -30.22 21.91
C TYR A 96 -6.65 -31.64 21.46
N GLY A 97 -5.63 -31.78 20.61
CA GLY A 97 -5.12 -33.09 20.15
C GLY A 97 -5.85 -33.63 18.90
N ARG A 98 -5.37 -34.76 18.36
CA ARG A 98 -5.89 -35.34 17.11
C ARG A 98 -7.33 -35.81 17.26
N ASN A 99 -8.15 -35.55 16.23
CA ASN A 99 -9.56 -35.94 16.13
C ASN A 99 -10.40 -35.47 17.33
N SER A 100 -10.02 -34.35 17.93
CA SER A 100 -10.79 -33.73 19.00
C SER A 100 -12.01 -33.01 18.42
N VAL A 101 -13.15 -33.14 19.07
CA VAL A 101 -14.36 -32.40 18.69
C VAL A 101 -14.39 -31.04 19.38
N PHE A 102 -14.78 -29.99 18.66
CA PHE A 102 -14.89 -28.64 19.20
C PHE A 102 -16.24 -28.00 18.85
N PRO A 103 -16.93 -27.30 19.79
CA PRO A 103 -18.21 -26.65 19.49
C PRO A 103 -18.07 -25.56 18.44
N LEU A 104 -18.76 -25.73 17.31
CA LEU A 104 -18.80 -24.78 16.20
C LEU A 104 -19.29 -23.41 16.68
N ASP A 105 -20.31 -23.38 17.56
CA ASP A 105 -20.89 -22.14 18.11
C ASP A 105 -19.86 -21.29 18.89
N THR A 106 -18.95 -21.93 19.61
CA THR A 106 -17.84 -21.22 20.26
C THR A 106 -16.80 -20.76 19.24
N MET A 107 -16.48 -21.61 18.26
CA MET A 107 -15.42 -21.33 17.30
C MET A 107 -15.77 -20.13 16.42
N TRP A 108 -17.00 -20.07 15.92
CA TRP A 108 -17.34 -19.02 14.96
C TRP A 108 -17.32 -17.62 15.57
N ARG A 109 -17.80 -17.51 16.81
CA ARG A 109 -17.81 -16.26 17.59
C ARG A 109 -16.41 -15.81 18.00
N VAL A 110 -15.54 -16.74 18.39
CA VAL A 110 -14.17 -16.45 18.86
C VAL A 110 -13.24 -16.02 17.73
N LEU A 111 -13.37 -16.64 16.55
CA LEU A 111 -12.61 -16.31 15.34
C LEU A 111 -13.28 -15.23 14.46
N ALA A 112 -14.37 -14.66 14.97
CA ALA A 112 -15.03 -13.47 14.47
C ALA A 112 -15.61 -13.55 13.04
N TRP A 113 -16.06 -14.72 12.61
CA TRP A 113 -17.01 -14.79 11.49
C TRP A 113 -18.37 -14.20 11.88
N ASP A 114 -19.17 -13.82 10.88
CA ASP A 114 -20.51 -13.25 11.08
C ASP A 114 -21.54 -14.33 11.41
N GLU A 115 -21.54 -15.42 10.64
CA GLU A 115 -22.53 -16.50 10.71
C GLU A 115 -21.87 -17.89 10.72
N ARG A 116 -22.65 -18.90 11.13
CA ARG A 116 -22.22 -20.31 11.25
C ARG A 116 -21.80 -20.88 9.90
N GLU A 117 -22.56 -20.55 8.86
CA GLU A 117 -22.40 -21.01 7.49
C GLU A 117 -21.10 -20.47 6.88
N ASP A 118 -20.76 -19.21 7.18
CA ASP A 118 -19.51 -18.60 6.71
C ASP A 118 -18.30 -19.17 7.44
N ALA A 119 -18.43 -19.50 8.73
CA ALA A 119 -17.41 -20.28 9.43
C ALA A 119 -17.23 -21.65 8.77
N LEU A 120 -18.29 -22.42 8.53
CA LEU A 120 -18.21 -23.74 7.87
C LEU A 120 -17.53 -23.68 6.49
N LYS A 121 -17.89 -22.70 5.64
CA LYS A 121 -17.20 -22.46 4.35
C LYS A 121 -15.71 -22.18 4.55
N SER A 122 -15.34 -21.39 5.57
CA SER A 122 -13.92 -21.12 5.90
C SER A 122 -13.17 -22.39 6.29
N LEU A 123 -13.80 -23.18 7.17
CA LEU A 123 -13.20 -24.32 7.84
C LEU A 123 -12.91 -25.44 6.83
N ALA A 124 -13.83 -25.66 5.88
CA ALA A 124 -13.61 -26.57 4.76
C ALA A 124 -12.33 -26.24 3.95
N LEU A 125 -12.04 -24.95 3.73
CA LEU A 125 -10.84 -24.49 3.00
C LEU A 125 -9.53 -24.64 3.82
N TYR A 126 -9.65 -24.79 5.14
CA TYR A 126 -8.55 -25.16 6.04
C TYR A 126 -8.45 -26.68 6.26
N GLY A 127 -9.29 -27.50 5.60
CA GLY A 127 -9.37 -28.95 5.81
C GLY A 127 -10.10 -29.38 7.11
N VAL A 128 -10.78 -28.45 7.79
CA VAL A 128 -11.57 -28.73 9.00
C VAL A 128 -12.99 -29.11 8.62
N GLN A 129 -13.39 -30.33 8.97
CA GLN A 129 -14.69 -30.88 8.65
C GLN A 129 -15.67 -30.76 9.82
N GLN A 130 -16.96 -30.67 9.50
CA GLN A 130 -18.05 -30.80 10.45
C GLN A 130 -18.14 -32.25 10.95
N ASN A 131 -18.60 -32.48 12.17
CA ASN A 131 -18.78 -33.84 12.70
C ASN A 131 -20.06 -34.47 12.10
N ASP A 132 -19.92 -35.63 11.46
CA ASP A 132 -21.03 -36.38 10.84
C ASP A 132 -22.17 -36.72 11.81
N MET A 133 -21.84 -36.87 13.11
CA MET A 133 -22.78 -37.28 14.16
C MET A 133 -23.42 -36.11 14.90
N ASP A 134 -22.82 -34.91 14.85
CA ASP A 134 -23.31 -33.70 15.50
C ASP A 134 -22.90 -32.46 14.70
N CYS A 135 -23.86 -31.86 14.02
CA CYS A 135 -23.61 -30.69 13.18
C CYS A 135 -23.17 -29.45 13.98
N ASP A 136 -23.40 -29.38 15.29
CA ASP A 136 -22.94 -28.29 16.16
C ASP A 136 -21.45 -28.43 16.55
N GLN A 137 -20.76 -29.45 16.05
CA GLN A 137 -19.34 -29.73 16.29
C GLN A 137 -18.51 -29.76 15.01
N VAL A 138 -17.22 -29.46 15.15
CA VAL A 138 -16.19 -29.70 14.12
C VAL A 138 -15.15 -30.69 14.62
N VAL A 139 -14.50 -31.40 13.71
CA VAL A 139 -13.37 -32.28 14.01
C VAL A 139 -12.06 -31.54 13.77
N LEU A 140 -11.30 -31.33 14.84
CA LEU A 140 -9.96 -30.75 14.78
C LEU A 140 -8.95 -31.88 14.53
N ASN A 141 -8.47 -31.98 13.28
CA ASN A 141 -7.35 -32.83 12.93
C ASN A 141 -6.24 -32.02 12.25
N ARG A 142 -5.04 -32.06 12.85
CA ARG A 142 -3.85 -31.38 12.34
C ARG A 142 -3.30 -32.01 11.06
N ASP A 143 -3.51 -33.32 10.86
CA ASP A 143 -2.94 -34.06 9.73
C ASP A 143 -3.63 -33.69 8.39
N HIS A 144 -4.82 -33.07 8.45
CA HIS A 144 -5.59 -32.58 7.30
C HIS A 144 -5.55 -31.04 7.18
N PHE A 145 -4.82 -30.34 8.05
CA PHE A 145 -4.85 -28.88 8.12
C PHE A 145 -4.05 -28.23 6.98
N LEU A 146 -4.73 -27.40 6.20
CA LEU A 146 -4.13 -26.61 5.12
C LEU A 146 -3.77 -25.21 5.66
N GLN A 147 -2.50 -25.02 6.05
CA GLN A 147 -2.08 -23.79 6.74
C GLN A 147 -1.98 -22.57 5.80
N ASP A 148 -1.45 -22.80 4.59
CA ASP A 148 -1.08 -21.76 3.62
C ASP A 148 -2.07 -21.76 2.42
N THR A 149 -3.36 -21.88 2.71
CA THR A 149 -4.40 -21.64 1.71
C THR A 149 -4.44 -20.15 1.38
N ASP A 150 -4.16 -19.79 0.12
CA ASP A 150 -4.35 -18.43 -0.41
C ASP A 150 -5.86 -18.11 -0.46
N LEU A 151 -6.36 -17.64 0.67
CA LEU A 151 -7.76 -17.27 0.85
C LEU A 151 -7.97 -15.80 0.50
N ASP A 152 -8.95 -15.55 -0.35
CA ASP A 152 -9.46 -14.21 -0.60
C ASP A 152 -9.89 -13.52 0.71
N LEU A 153 -9.74 -12.20 0.75
CA LEU A 153 -10.28 -11.37 1.81
C LEU A 153 -11.80 -11.27 1.64
N ARG A 154 -12.54 -11.57 2.70
CA ARG A 154 -14.01 -11.69 2.66
C ARG A 154 -14.66 -10.51 3.37
N PRO A 155 -15.78 -9.96 2.87
CA PRO A 155 -16.48 -8.91 3.59
C PRO A 155 -16.98 -9.44 4.94
N TYR A 156 -16.84 -8.64 6.00
CA TYR A 156 -17.37 -8.96 7.33
C TYR A 156 -18.46 -7.95 7.69
N ARG A 157 -19.68 -8.43 7.85
CA ARG A 157 -20.87 -7.59 8.12
C ARG A 157 -20.73 -6.84 9.44
N TRP A 158 -20.06 -7.42 10.44
CA TRP A 158 -19.74 -6.74 11.70
C TRP A 158 -18.71 -5.59 11.55
N ILE A 159 -17.88 -5.61 10.50
CA ILE A 159 -17.02 -4.46 10.15
C ILE A 159 -17.85 -3.39 9.47
N ASP A 160 -18.66 -3.75 8.47
CA ASP A 160 -19.50 -2.80 7.74
C ASP A 160 -20.50 -2.09 8.65
N ALA A 161 -21.05 -2.80 9.64
CA ALA A 161 -21.92 -2.25 10.69
C ALA A 161 -21.22 -1.22 11.62
N LYS A 162 -19.89 -1.07 11.56
CA LYS A 162 -19.16 0.02 12.24
C LYS A 162 -19.14 1.32 11.42
N ASN A 163 -19.47 1.28 10.13
CA ASN A 163 -19.55 2.49 9.33
C ASN A 163 -20.92 3.17 9.54
N THR A 164 -20.92 4.30 10.24
CA THR A 164 -22.11 5.13 10.48
C THR A 164 -22.15 6.39 9.60
N SER A 165 -21.19 6.56 8.69
CA SER A 165 -20.94 7.80 7.95
C SER A 165 -21.01 7.59 6.45
N SER A 166 -21.14 8.67 5.66
CA SER A 166 -21.02 8.55 4.20
C SER A 166 -19.60 8.15 3.79
N TRP A 167 -19.44 7.45 2.67
CA TRP A 167 -18.11 7.11 2.13
C TRP A 167 -17.21 8.34 1.93
N SER A 168 -17.79 9.49 1.57
CA SER A 168 -17.07 10.76 1.50
C SER A 168 -16.54 11.24 2.87
N GLN A 169 -17.33 11.14 3.94
CA GLN A 169 -16.88 11.46 5.31
C GLN A 169 -15.85 10.45 5.84
N VAL A 170 -15.96 9.18 5.44
CA VAL A 170 -14.95 8.16 5.79
C VAL A 170 -13.60 8.48 5.13
N ALA A 171 -13.59 8.97 3.89
CA ALA A 171 -12.37 9.30 3.16
C ALA A 171 -11.77 10.67 3.55
N HIS A 172 -12.60 11.70 3.72
CA HIS A 172 -12.15 13.08 3.95
C HIS A 172 -12.19 13.52 5.42
N GLY A 173 -12.70 12.68 6.32
CA GLY A 173 -12.87 12.99 7.74
C GLY A 173 -14.22 13.64 8.09
N PRO A 174 -14.42 14.00 9.37
CA PRO A 174 -15.70 14.50 9.88
C PRO A 174 -16.02 15.94 9.46
N THR A 175 -15.03 16.71 8.99
CA THR A 175 -15.24 18.06 8.46
C THR A 175 -15.89 18.00 7.08
N PRO A 176 -16.82 18.91 6.75
CA PRO A 176 -17.42 18.96 5.42
C PRO A 176 -16.34 19.23 4.38
N PHE A 177 -16.05 18.23 3.55
CA PHE A 177 -15.10 18.33 2.46
C PHE A 177 -15.62 19.31 1.41
N SER A 178 -15.11 20.53 1.45
CA SER A 178 -15.23 21.46 0.32
C SER A 178 -14.28 20.97 -0.76
N PHE A 179 -14.83 20.49 -1.87
CA PHE A 179 -14.08 20.39 -3.11
C PHE A 179 -13.77 21.83 -3.52
N SER A 180 -12.60 22.35 -3.14
CA SER A 180 -12.01 23.45 -3.87
C SER A 180 -11.63 22.87 -5.22
N PRO A 181 -12.32 23.21 -6.33
CA PRO A 181 -11.75 22.91 -7.64
C PRO A 181 -10.37 23.56 -7.65
N ALA A 182 -9.36 22.85 -8.16
CA ALA A 182 -8.12 23.49 -8.56
C ALA A 182 -8.49 24.46 -9.68
N SER A 183 -8.82 25.70 -9.31
CA SER A 183 -9.43 26.69 -10.20
C SER A 183 -8.50 27.10 -11.33
N VAL A 184 -7.21 26.82 -11.16
CA VAL A 184 -6.17 26.77 -12.17
C VAL A 184 -5.37 25.50 -11.89
N LEU A 185 -5.28 24.59 -12.86
CA LEU A 185 -4.16 23.64 -12.92
C LEU A 185 -2.93 24.52 -13.25
N PRO A 186 -1.90 24.60 -12.38
CA PRO A 186 -0.72 25.39 -12.69
C PRO A 186 -0.06 24.81 -13.94
N ASN A 187 -0.12 25.55 -15.05
CA ASN A 187 0.62 25.19 -16.23
C ASN A 187 2.01 25.82 -16.10
N SER A 188 3.00 25.01 -15.76
CA SER A 188 4.38 25.47 -15.61
C SER A 188 5.09 25.73 -16.94
N PHE A 189 4.46 25.39 -18.07
CA PHE A 189 4.97 25.56 -19.43
C PHE A 189 4.25 26.70 -20.14
N ASP A 190 4.98 27.50 -20.92
CA ASP A 190 4.36 28.46 -21.84
C ASP A 190 3.88 27.80 -23.15
N ASP A 191 3.28 28.61 -24.04
CA ASP A 191 2.81 28.18 -25.36
C ASP A 191 3.94 27.69 -26.30
N ALA A 192 5.21 27.79 -25.89
CA ALA A 192 6.38 27.28 -26.61
C ALA A 192 6.98 26.00 -25.96
N ASP A 193 6.24 25.37 -25.03
CA ASP A 193 6.66 24.18 -24.25
C ASP A 193 7.90 24.45 -23.37
N VAL A 194 8.14 25.71 -22.99
CA VAL A 194 9.25 26.10 -22.11
C VAL A 194 8.76 26.17 -20.67
N TYR A 195 9.34 25.33 -19.81
CA TYR A 195 9.08 25.32 -18.37
C TYR A 195 9.60 26.62 -17.72
N ASN A 196 8.69 27.55 -17.42
CA ASN A 196 9.01 28.89 -16.93
C ASN A 196 8.05 29.45 -15.86
N SER A 197 6.92 28.78 -15.62
CA SER A 197 5.80 29.27 -14.79
C SER A 197 5.58 28.40 -13.55
N ASP A 198 6.63 28.16 -12.77
CA ASP A 198 6.58 27.40 -11.52
C ASP A 198 6.69 28.34 -10.31
N ASP A 199 5.62 28.43 -9.52
CA ASP A 199 5.54 29.29 -8.32
C ASP A 199 6.54 28.88 -7.23
N VAL A 200 6.86 27.59 -7.11
CA VAL A 200 7.78 27.04 -6.10
C VAL A 200 9.22 27.37 -6.47
N LEU A 201 9.60 27.18 -7.74
CA LEU A 201 10.91 27.61 -8.23
C LEU A 201 11.05 29.12 -8.22
N SER A 202 9.99 29.87 -8.55
CA SER A 202 10.00 31.34 -8.47
C SER A 202 10.28 31.82 -7.04
N ALA A 203 9.60 31.24 -6.05
CA ALA A 203 9.85 31.53 -4.64
C ALA A 203 11.27 31.14 -4.18
N ILE A 204 11.81 30.02 -4.67
CA ILE A 204 13.19 29.60 -4.38
C ILE A 204 14.21 30.56 -5.01
N LEU A 205 14.03 30.92 -6.29
CA LEU A 205 14.90 31.83 -7.02
C LEU A 205 14.87 33.25 -6.43
N GLU A 206 13.71 33.70 -5.93
CA GLU A 206 13.56 34.94 -5.19
C GLU A 206 14.28 34.89 -3.83
N MET A 207 14.09 33.80 -3.06
CA MET A 207 14.75 33.59 -1.77
C MET A 207 16.30 33.59 -1.86
N TYR A 208 16.86 33.23 -3.02
CA TYR A 208 18.30 33.24 -3.28
C TYR A 208 18.77 34.40 -4.21
N SER A 209 17.88 35.31 -4.62
CA SER A 209 18.19 36.42 -5.55
C SER A 209 18.75 36.00 -6.93
N LEU A 210 18.41 34.80 -7.42
CA LEU A 210 18.98 34.19 -8.63
C LEU A 210 18.20 34.50 -9.93
N GLN A 211 17.16 35.33 -9.86
CA GLN A 211 16.23 35.60 -10.97
C GLN A 211 16.92 36.13 -12.24
N ALA A 212 17.93 37.00 -12.10
CA ALA A 212 18.64 37.59 -13.23
C ALA A 212 19.50 36.57 -14.00
N GLU A 213 20.19 35.66 -13.30
CA GLU A 213 21.01 34.62 -13.94
C GLU A 213 20.16 33.59 -14.68
N ALA A 214 18.97 33.27 -14.16
CA ALA A 214 18.01 32.39 -14.82
C ALA A 214 17.50 32.99 -16.14
N GLN A 215 17.02 34.24 -16.11
CA GLN A 215 16.53 34.95 -17.30
C GLN A 215 17.60 35.05 -18.40
N GLN A 216 18.85 35.30 -18.03
CA GLN A 216 19.95 35.49 -18.97
C GLN A 216 20.38 34.19 -19.68
N ARG A 217 20.11 33.01 -19.09
CA ARG A 217 20.31 31.71 -19.74
C ARG A 217 19.13 31.29 -20.61
N MET A 218 17.90 31.67 -20.25
CA MET A 218 16.68 31.37 -21.01
C MET A 218 16.66 32.05 -22.39
N LEU A 219 17.12 33.31 -22.47
CA LEU A 219 17.09 34.10 -23.72
C LEU A 219 17.95 33.53 -24.86
N VAL A 220 18.93 32.67 -24.55
CA VAL A 220 19.90 32.13 -25.52
C VAL A 220 19.28 31.08 -26.46
N GLN A 221 18.15 30.48 -26.10
CA GLN A 221 17.53 29.38 -26.87
C GLN A 221 16.49 29.84 -27.93
N GLN A 222 16.15 31.13 -28.03
CA GLN A 222 14.93 31.59 -28.72
C GLN A 222 15.06 32.00 -30.20
N HIS A 223 16.01 31.49 -31.00
CA HIS A 223 16.09 31.78 -32.45
C HIS A 223 15.43 30.69 -33.32
N PRO A 224 14.36 30.98 -34.09
CA PRO A 224 13.54 29.95 -34.77
C PRO A 224 13.80 29.80 -36.28
N VAL A 225 13.24 28.74 -36.88
CA VAL A 225 13.18 28.50 -38.35
C VAL A 225 11.73 28.18 -38.77
N SER A 226 11.32 28.70 -39.93
CA SER A 226 9.94 28.70 -40.48
C SER A 226 9.71 27.60 -41.57
N GLU A 227 8.52 27.36 -42.17
CA GLU A 227 7.26 28.14 -42.11
C GLU A 227 5.94 27.30 -41.98
N PRO A 228 5.08 26.99 -43.00
CA PRO A 228 3.64 27.20 -42.76
C PRO A 228 2.63 26.05 -43.03
N ALA A 229 1.68 25.94 -42.09
CA ALA A 229 0.21 25.96 -42.24
C ALA A 229 -0.62 24.92 -43.06
N SER A 230 -1.83 24.68 -42.50
CA SER A 230 -3.05 24.02 -43.05
C SER A 230 -3.06 22.46 -43.09
N ASP A 231 -4.18 21.75 -42.87
CA ASP A 231 -5.59 22.15 -42.73
C ASP A 231 -6.46 21.17 -41.88
N SER A 232 -7.67 21.62 -41.50
CA SER A 232 -8.87 20.82 -41.15
C SER A 232 -8.88 19.92 -39.89
N ARG A 233 -9.40 20.48 -38.79
CA ARG A 233 -10.04 19.68 -37.73
C ARG A 233 -11.39 19.14 -38.23
N THR A 234 -11.56 17.80 -38.26
CA THR A 234 -12.73 17.00 -37.81
C THR A 234 -12.93 15.69 -38.59
N ARG A 235 -12.15 14.65 -38.24
CA ARG A 235 -12.62 13.25 -38.25
C ARG A 235 -12.37 12.67 -36.86
N SER A 236 -13.36 12.81 -36.01
CA SER A 236 -13.25 12.63 -34.56
C SER A 236 -13.17 11.16 -34.13
N SER A 237 -12.29 10.91 -33.16
CA SER A 237 -12.39 9.87 -32.12
C SER A 237 -12.02 8.41 -32.43
N GLY A 238 -11.81 8.00 -33.70
CA GLY A 238 -11.40 6.61 -34.01
C GLY A 238 -9.89 6.40 -34.10
N GLU A 239 -9.23 7.18 -34.96
CA GLU A 239 -7.81 6.99 -35.30
C GLU A 239 -6.85 7.44 -34.18
N THR A 240 -7.31 8.33 -33.30
CA THR A 240 -6.48 8.91 -32.22
C THR A 240 -6.05 7.86 -31.20
N GLN A 241 -6.90 6.89 -30.86
CA GLN A 241 -6.52 5.78 -29.97
C GLN A 241 -5.51 4.85 -30.66
N HIS A 242 -5.71 4.54 -31.94
CA HIS A 242 -4.84 3.65 -32.71
C HIS A 242 -3.44 4.26 -32.93
N TRP A 243 -3.37 5.59 -33.12
CA TRP A 243 -2.11 6.32 -33.20
C TRP A 243 -1.38 6.38 -31.84
N VAL A 244 -2.08 6.65 -30.74
CA VAL A 244 -1.46 6.65 -29.39
C VAL A 244 -0.89 5.27 -29.06
N ILE A 245 -1.64 4.19 -29.29
CA ILE A 245 -1.16 2.81 -29.03
C ILE A 245 0.09 2.52 -29.86
N SER A 246 0.05 2.77 -31.17
CA SER A 246 1.22 2.54 -32.05
C SER A 246 2.42 3.41 -31.69
N LYS A 247 2.21 4.67 -31.24
CA LYS A 247 3.31 5.54 -30.79
C LYS A 247 3.91 5.05 -29.48
N VAL A 248 3.09 4.60 -28.52
CA VAL A 248 3.56 4.00 -27.25
C VAL A 248 4.32 2.70 -27.51
N GLU A 249 3.82 1.80 -28.35
CA GLU A 249 4.54 0.57 -28.71
C GLU A 249 5.88 0.85 -29.38
N ASN A 250 5.95 1.83 -30.29
CA ASN A 250 7.20 2.23 -30.92
C ASN A 250 8.20 2.84 -29.93
N VAL A 251 7.76 3.69 -28.99
CA VAL A 251 8.64 4.25 -27.95
C VAL A 251 9.08 3.17 -26.95
N VAL A 252 8.20 2.23 -26.59
CA VAL A 252 8.59 1.08 -25.74
C VAL A 252 9.64 0.22 -26.45
N ASN A 253 9.47 -0.07 -27.74
CA ASN A 253 10.45 -0.83 -28.51
C ASN A 253 11.76 -0.04 -28.70
N GLU A 254 11.71 1.26 -28.98
CA GLU A 254 12.90 2.13 -29.08
C GLU A 254 13.66 2.22 -27.76
N VAL A 255 12.96 2.35 -26.62
CA VAL A 255 13.57 2.32 -25.29
C VAL A 255 14.11 0.92 -24.95
N VAL A 256 13.45 -0.16 -25.35
CA VAL A 256 13.95 -1.54 -25.17
C VAL A 256 15.20 -1.80 -26.03
N ASP A 257 15.24 -1.29 -27.26
CA ASP A 257 16.41 -1.37 -28.14
C ASP A 257 17.55 -0.49 -27.63
N GLU A 258 17.29 0.73 -27.15
CA GLU A 258 18.30 1.61 -26.56
C GLU A 258 18.84 1.07 -25.22
N GLN A 259 17.96 0.56 -24.35
CA GLN A 259 18.35 -0.09 -23.08
C GLN A 259 19.12 -1.39 -23.34
N SER A 260 18.70 -2.23 -24.31
CA SER A 260 19.42 -3.46 -24.63
C SER A 260 20.77 -3.18 -25.30
N LEU A 261 20.89 -2.16 -26.16
CA LEU A 261 22.17 -1.68 -26.69
C LEU A 261 23.06 -1.09 -25.59
N SER A 262 22.49 -0.39 -24.61
CA SER A 262 23.20 0.13 -23.44
C SER A 262 23.74 -1.00 -22.54
N ILE A 263 22.91 -1.99 -22.22
CA ILE A 263 23.31 -3.19 -21.45
C ILE A 263 24.38 -3.98 -22.21
N CYS A 264 24.21 -4.21 -23.51
CA CYS A 264 25.20 -4.89 -24.35
C CYS A 264 26.54 -4.12 -24.45
N ARG A 265 26.51 -2.78 -24.45
CA ARG A 265 27.72 -1.95 -24.36
C ARG A 265 28.37 -2.05 -22.97
N SER A 266 27.58 -1.99 -21.90
CA SER A 266 28.08 -2.11 -20.52
C SER A 266 28.78 -3.45 -20.30
N ALA A 267 28.17 -4.56 -20.73
CA ALA A 267 28.76 -5.90 -20.64
C ALA A 267 30.07 -6.01 -21.43
N ARG A 268 30.14 -5.48 -22.67
CA ARG A 268 31.39 -5.44 -23.44
C ARG A 268 32.47 -4.55 -22.81
N VAL A 269 32.09 -3.48 -22.10
CA VAL A 269 33.06 -2.62 -21.39
C VAL A 269 33.63 -3.33 -20.16
N GLU A 270 32.85 -4.13 -19.42
CA GLU A 270 33.40 -4.97 -18.34
C GLU A 270 34.34 -6.06 -18.89
N GLU A 271 33.98 -6.71 -19.99
CA GLU A 271 34.83 -7.72 -20.65
C GLU A 271 36.15 -7.13 -21.17
N VAL A 272 36.10 -5.95 -21.81
CA VAL A 272 37.31 -5.26 -22.30
C VAL A 272 38.12 -4.67 -21.13
N SER A 273 37.48 -4.15 -20.09
CA SER A 273 38.15 -3.61 -18.89
C SER A 273 38.90 -4.70 -18.12
N THR A 274 38.30 -5.89 -17.96
CA THR A 274 38.97 -7.05 -17.33
C THR A 274 40.13 -7.58 -18.18
N LEU A 275 39.97 -7.66 -19.50
CA LEU A 275 41.07 -8.02 -20.41
C LEU A 275 42.24 -7.03 -20.38
N ILE A 276 41.96 -5.72 -20.41
CA ILE A 276 42.99 -4.67 -20.33
C ILE A 276 43.66 -4.68 -18.95
N SER A 277 42.90 -4.84 -17.86
CA SER A 277 43.45 -4.89 -16.50
C SER A 277 44.42 -6.06 -16.33
N ASN A 278 44.07 -7.24 -16.84
CA ASN A 278 44.96 -8.41 -16.80
C ASN A 278 46.21 -8.19 -17.68
N SER A 279 46.04 -7.64 -18.90
CA SER A 279 47.15 -7.34 -19.81
C SER A 279 48.16 -6.34 -19.22
N ILE A 280 47.71 -5.35 -18.45
CA ILE A 280 48.60 -4.36 -17.79
C ILE A 280 49.31 -4.99 -16.57
N VAL A 281 48.67 -5.91 -15.86
CA VAL A 281 49.30 -6.62 -14.74
C VAL A 281 50.41 -7.55 -15.23
N ASP A 282 50.22 -8.24 -16.36
CA ASP A 282 51.23 -9.11 -16.97
C ASP A 282 52.41 -8.34 -17.61
N GLU A 283 52.26 -7.05 -17.95
CA GLU A 283 53.34 -6.20 -18.49
C GLU A 283 54.21 -5.51 -17.40
N VAL A 284 53.81 -5.62 -16.13
CA VAL A 284 54.45 -4.95 -14.97
C VAL A 284 55.09 -5.95 -13.98
N ALA A 285 55.03 -7.25 -14.28
CA ALA A 285 55.59 -8.36 -13.48
C ALA A 285 56.86 -8.97 -14.12
#